data_AF-A0A955TNS2-F1
#
_entry.id   AF-A0A955TNS2-F1
#
_cell.length_a   1.000
_cell.length_b   1.000
_cell.length_c   1.000
_cell.angle_alpha   90.00
_cell.angle_beta   90.00
_cell.angle_gamma   90.00
#
_symmetry.space_group_name_H-M   'P 1'
#
loop_
_entity.id
_entity.type
_entity.pdbx_description
1 polymer ?
#
loop_
_entity_poly.entity_id
_entity_poly.type
_entity_poly.pdbx_seq_one_letter_code
_entity_poly.pdbx_strand_id
1 'polypeptide(L)'
;MIPWRGIIEEYRKFLPVTEKTPVVTLQEGNTPLLPAIRLAKTVCPGMQLFLKIEGANPTGSFKDRGMTMAVSKALEGKVKGFMYASTGNTSAATAAYAAKAELPAYVVIPAGNIALGKLTQAL
;
A
#
# COMPACT_ATOMS: atom_id res chain seq x y z
N MET A 1 12.38 -18.88 -11.85
CA MET A 1 12.29 -17.50 -11.33
C MET A 1 11.39 -17.55 -10.12
N ILE A 2 11.83 -17.06 -8.95
CA ILE A 2 10.98 -17.04 -7.75
C ILE A 2 9.98 -15.89 -7.92
N PRO A 3 8.65 -16.13 -7.85
CA PRO A 3 7.66 -15.08 -8.00
C PRO A 3 7.71 -14.10 -6.81
N TRP A 4 7.36 -12.84 -7.03
CA TRP A 4 7.24 -11.84 -5.96
C TRP A 4 6.04 -12.17 -5.07
N ARG A 5 6.26 -12.30 -3.75
CA ARG A 5 5.25 -12.76 -2.78
C ARG A 5 4.64 -11.66 -1.92
N GLY A 6 4.96 -10.39 -2.19
CA GLY A 6 4.57 -9.25 -1.35
C GLY A 6 5.61 -8.90 -0.29
N ILE A 7 5.54 -7.70 0.28
CA ILE A 7 6.64 -7.18 1.10
C ILE A 7 6.85 -7.97 2.40
N ILE A 8 5.79 -8.58 2.95
CA ILE A 8 5.90 -9.30 4.23
C ILE A 8 6.76 -10.54 4.06
N GLU A 9 6.55 -11.33 3.01
CA GLU A 9 7.32 -12.55 2.78
C GLU A 9 8.75 -12.28 2.32
N GLU A 10 8.97 -11.18 1.59
CA GLU A 10 10.30 -10.84 1.06
C GLU A 10 11.17 -10.13 2.11
N TYR A 11 10.56 -9.43 3.07
CA TYR A 11 11.27 -8.69 4.12
C TYR A 11 10.93 -9.16 5.54
N ARG A 12 10.44 -10.39 5.70
CA ARG A 12 9.94 -10.95 6.98
C ARG A 12 10.86 -10.68 8.17
N LYS A 13 12.17 -10.89 7.97
CA LYS A 13 13.22 -10.71 9.00
C LYS A 13 13.36 -9.28 9.55
N PHE A 14 12.81 -8.29 8.85
CA PHE A 14 12.86 -6.87 9.24
C PHE A 14 11.52 -6.36 9.77
N LEU A 15 10.47 -7.19 9.74
CA LEU A 15 9.11 -6.80 10.08
C LEU A 15 8.66 -7.48 11.38
N PRO A 16 7.76 -6.86 12.17
CA PRO A 16 7.28 -7.40 13.43
C PRO A 16 6.24 -8.52 13.24
N VAL A 17 6.58 -9.54 12.45
CA VAL A 17 5.73 -10.68 12.12
C VAL A 17 6.31 -11.98 12.68
N THR A 18 5.44 -12.91 13.05
CA THR A 18 5.82 -14.25 13.53
C THR A 18 5.32 -15.30 12.53
N GLU A 19 5.71 -16.56 12.71
CA GLU A 19 5.13 -17.68 11.93
C GLU A 19 3.60 -17.78 12.05
N LYS A 20 3.01 -17.18 13.08
CA LYS A 20 1.57 -17.16 13.31
C LYS A 20 0.87 -15.94 12.72
N THR A 21 1.61 -14.93 12.26
CA THR A 21 1.01 -13.72 11.69
C THR A 21 0.35 -14.07 10.35
N PRO A 22 -0.98 -13.92 10.20
CA PRO A 22 -1.65 -14.12 8.93
C PRO A 22 -1.18 -13.05 7.93
N VAL A 23 -0.72 -13.46 6.76
CA VAL A 23 -0.19 -12.53 5.75
C VAL A 23 -1.27 -12.19 4.73
N VAL A 24 -1.71 -10.94 4.74
CA VAL A 24 -2.64 -10.38 3.76
C VAL A 24 -1.83 -9.57 2.75
N THR A 25 -1.64 -10.13 1.55
CA THR A 25 -0.90 -9.48 0.48
C THR A 25 -1.75 -9.32 -0.78
N LEU A 26 -1.50 -8.22 -1.49
CA LEU A 26 -1.93 -8.01 -2.88
C LEU A 26 -0.72 -7.97 -3.83
N GLN A 27 0.41 -8.54 -3.40
CA GLN A 27 1.71 -8.50 -4.09
C GLN A 27 2.29 -7.08 -4.20
N GLU A 28 1.99 -6.23 -3.23
CA GLU A 28 2.55 -4.89 -3.11
C GLU A 28 4.08 -4.87 -2.98
N GLY A 29 4.68 -3.74 -3.29
CA GLY A 29 6.13 -3.59 -3.33
C GLY A 29 6.75 -3.94 -4.67
N ASN A 30 8.07 -4.16 -4.67
CA ASN A 30 8.90 -4.37 -5.86
C ASN A 30 8.61 -3.41 -7.04
N THR A 31 8.23 -2.17 -6.73
CA THR A 31 7.86 -1.17 -7.73
C THR A 31 9.08 -0.72 -8.54
N PRO A 32 8.90 -0.28 -9.80
CA PRO A 32 9.99 0.17 -10.65
C PRO A 32 10.83 1.30 -10.01
N LEU A 33 12.15 1.24 -10.25
CA LEU A 33 13.09 2.34 -9.99
C LEU A 33 13.62 2.82 -11.33
N LEU A 34 13.12 3.95 -11.82
CA LEU A 34 13.39 4.42 -13.18
C LEU A 34 14.43 5.54 -13.20
N PRO A 35 15.49 5.47 -14.02
CA PRO A 35 16.43 6.58 -14.18
C PRO A 35 15.78 7.75 -14.92
N ALA A 36 15.84 8.95 -14.35
CA ALA A 36 15.25 10.16 -14.91
C ALA A 36 16.29 11.04 -15.61
N ILE A 37 16.95 10.50 -16.63
CA ILE A 37 18.16 11.07 -17.26
C ILE A 37 17.93 12.51 -17.77
N ARG A 38 16.82 12.75 -18.47
CA ARG A 38 16.50 14.08 -19.02
C ARG A 38 16.20 15.10 -17.92
N LEU A 39 15.45 14.69 -16.90
CA LEU A 39 15.10 15.56 -15.77
C LEU A 39 16.34 15.92 -14.96
N ALA A 40 17.22 14.94 -14.70
CA ALA A 40 18.48 15.13 -13.98
C ALA A 40 19.34 16.24 -14.60
N LYS A 41 19.47 16.25 -15.94
CA LYS A 41 20.21 17.30 -16.67
C LYS A 41 19.65 18.71 -16.45
N THR A 42 18.37 18.84 -16.12
CA THR A 42 17.71 20.13 -15.91
C THR A 42 17.73 20.55 -14.44
N VAL A 43 17.46 19.64 -13.50
CA VAL A 43 17.21 19.99 -12.09
C VAL A 43 18.37 19.68 -11.14
N CYS A 44 19.26 18.75 -11.51
CA CYS A 44 20.43 18.38 -10.71
C CYS A 44 21.61 17.91 -11.59
N PRO A 45 22.20 18.80 -12.41
CA PRO A 45 23.31 18.43 -13.30
C PRO A 45 24.48 17.81 -12.53
N GLY A 46 25.04 16.72 -13.05
CA GLY A 46 26.13 15.97 -12.41
C GLY A 46 25.68 14.94 -11.35
N MET A 47 24.38 14.86 -11.05
CA MET A 47 23.82 13.85 -10.14
C MET A 47 22.98 12.80 -10.88
N GLN A 48 22.92 11.59 -10.34
CA GLN A 48 21.97 10.58 -10.79
C GLN A 48 20.62 10.79 -10.10
N LEU A 49 19.56 10.88 -10.90
CA LEU A 49 18.18 10.99 -10.42
C LEU A 49 17.39 9.73 -10.79
N PHE A 50 16.70 9.16 -9.80
CA PHE A 50 15.82 8.02 -9.98
C PHE A 50 14.42 8.31 -9.44
N LEU A 51 13.41 7.73 -10.07
CA LEU A 51 12.02 7.80 -9.67
C LEU A 51 11.57 6.44 -9.15
N LYS A 52 11.12 6.38 -7.89
CA LYS A 52 10.50 5.19 -7.31
C LYS A 52 9.00 5.23 -7.58
N ILE A 53 8.53 4.39 -8.51
CA ILE A 53 7.17 4.48 -9.05
C ILE A 53 6.17 3.75 -8.15
N GLU A 54 5.83 4.36 -7.01
CA GLU A 54 4.90 3.79 -6.02
C GLU A 54 3.44 3.72 -6.49
N GLY A 55 3.11 4.38 -7.60
CA GLY A 55 1.82 4.25 -8.28
C GLY A 55 1.60 2.88 -8.94
N ALA A 56 2.64 2.04 -9.04
CA ALA A 56 2.52 0.67 -9.56
C ALA A 56 2.09 -0.36 -8.50
N ASN A 57 1.90 0.06 -7.25
CA ASN A 57 1.31 -0.81 -6.22
C ASN A 57 -0.19 -1.09 -6.52
N PRO A 58 -0.78 -2.16 -5.96
CA PRO A 58 -2.13 -2.63 -6.30
C PRO A 58 -3.25 -1.57 -6.28
N THR A 59 -3.24 -0.63 -5.34
CA THR A 59 -4.25 0.44 -5.22
C THR A 59 -3.78 1.78 -5.80
N GLY A 60 -2.59 1.78 -6.41
CA GLY A 60 -2.00 2.95 -7.06
C GLY A 60 -1.26 3.87 -6.10
N SER A 61 -0.80 3.40 -4.94
CA SER A 61 -0.01 4.23 -4.02
C SER A 61 0.88 3.42 -3.08
N PHE A 62 1.85 4.10 -2.46
CA PHE A 62 2.71 3.51 -1.43
C PHE A 62 1.95 3.04 -0.17
N LYS A 63 0.69 3.46 0.03
CA LYS A 63 -0.10 3.12 1.22
C LYS A 63 -0.31 1.62 1.36
N ASP A 64 -0.26 0.88 0.25
CA ASP A 64 -0.35 -0.58 0.22
C ASP A 64 0.71 -1.25 1.09
N ARG A 65 1.93 -0.70 1.12
CA ARG A 65 3.02 -1.21 1.95
C ARG A 65 2.70 -1.14 3.44
N GLY A 66 2.07 -0.06 3.88
CA GLY A 66 1.65 0.08 5.27
C GLY A 66 0.42 -0.78 5.55
N MET A 67 -0.50 -0.85 4.60
CA MET A 67 -1.80 -1.49 4.79
C MET A 67 -1.70 -3.00 4.90
N THR A 68 -0.87 -3.67 4.09
CA THR A 68 -0.59 -5.10 4.24
C THR A 68 -0.13 -5.43 5.65
N MET A 69 0.78 -4.63 6.22
CA MET A 69 1.30 -4.82 7.57
C MET A 69 0.23 -4.58 8.63
N ALA A 70 -0.50 -3.47 8.52
CA ALA A 70 -1.53 -3.11 9.49
C ALA A 70 -2.64 -4.18 9.55
N VAL A 71 -3.14 -4.60 8.39
CA VAL A 71 -4.20 -5.62 8.30
C VAL A 71 -3.71 -6.98 8.79
N SER A 72 -2.52 -7.42 8.35
CA SER A 72 -1.92 -8.70 8.79
C SER A 72 -1.75 -8.76 10.32
N LYS A 73 -1.27 -7.68 10.94
CA LYS A 73 -1.12 -7.59 12.40
C LYS A 73 -2.45 -7.46 13.13
N ALA A 74 -3.42 -6.76 12.57
CA ALA A 74 -4.74 -6.65 13.19
C ALA A 74 -5.47 -8.01 13.21
N LEU A 75 -5.30 -8.85 12.18
CA LEU A 75 -5.84 -10.21 12.16
C LEU A 75 -5.22 -11.09 13.25
N GLU A 76 -3.94 -10.91 13.57
CA GLU A 76 -3.30 -11.57 14.72
C GLU A 76 -3.99 -11.18 16.05
N GLY A 77 -4.44 -9.93 16.14
CA GLY A 77 -5.26 -9.42 17.25
C GLY A 77 -6.75 -9.79 17.20
N LYS A 78 -7.20 -10.57 16.22
CA LYS A 78 -8.60 -11.01 16.02
C LYS A 78 -9.61 -9.85 15.95
N VAL A 79 -9.26 -8.78 15.25
CA VAL A 79 -10.18 -7.66 15.01
C VAL A 79 -11.40 -8.10 14.19
N LYS A 80 -12.49 -7.33 14.28
CA LYS A 80 -13.74 -7.59 13.55
C LYS A 80 -13.96 -6.65 12.36
N GLY A 81 -13.04 -5.73 12.12
CA GLY A 81 -13.16 -4.72 11.08
C GLY A 81 -12.10 -3.64 11.20
N PHE A 82 -12.04 -2.79 10.18
CA PHE A 82 -11.08 -1.72 10.04
C PHE A 82 -11.81 -0.38 9.96
N MET A 83 -11.26 0.66 10.58
CA MET A 83 -11.80 2.02 10.46
C MET A 83 -10.67 2.98 10.10
N TYR A 84 -10.93 3.91 9.18
CA TYR A 84 -9.96 4.93 8.82
C TYR A 84 -10.64 6.24 8.43
N ALA A 85 -10.08 7.36 8.88
CA ALA A 85 -10.48 8.70 8.46
C ALA A 85 -9.49 9.23 7.42
N SER A 86 -9.87 9.22 6.12
CA SER A 86 -9.00 9.71 5.04
C SER A 86 -9.80 9.99 3.76
N THR A 87 -9.40 11.03 3.04
CA THR A 87 -10.00 11.48 1.78
C THR A 87 -9.41 10.85 0.51
N GLY A 88 -8.51 9.86 0.61
CA GLY A 88 -7.74 9.44 -0.57
C GLY A 88 -7.06 8.07 -0.48
N ASN A 89 -5.77 8.02 -0.83
CA ASN A 89 -5.06 6.75 -1.03
C ASN A 89 -5.14 5.75 0.14
N THR A 90 -5.20 6.24 1.38
CA THR A 90 -5.29 5.35 2.53
C THR A 90 -6.65 4.65 2.61
N SER A 91 -7.75 5.32 2.26
CA SER A 91 -9.06 4.66 2.27
C SER A 91 -9.18 3.59 1.18
N ALA A 92 -8.66 3.86 -0.02
CA ALA A 92 -8.56 2.87 -1.09
C ALA A 92 -7.73 1.64 -0.67
N ALA A 93 -6.56 1.86 -0.05
CA ALA A 93 -5.76 0.78 0.49
C ALA A 93 -6.52 0.01 1.59
N THR A 94 -7.12 0.69 2.57
CA THR A 94 -7.87 0.03 3.65
C THR A 94 -8.98 -0.85 3.08
N ALA A 95 -9.78 -0.33 2.15
CA ALA A 95 -10.87 -1.08 1.52
C ALA A 95 -10.36 -2.34 0.81
N ALA A 96 -9.31 -2.20 -0.03
CA ALA A 96 -8.75 -3.32 -0.78
C ALA A 96 -8.19 -4.44 0.12
N TYR A 97 -7.42 -4.09 1.15
CA TYR A 97 -6.84 -5.08 2.06
C TYR A 97 -7.85 -5.65 3.04
N ALA A 98 -8.84 -4.88 3.49
CA ALA A 98 -9.93 -5.38 4.31
C ALA A 98 -10.81 -6.37 3.54
N ALA A 99 -11.11 -6.07 2.27
CA ALA A 99 -11.81 -6.99 1.39
C ALA A 99 -11.01 -8.30 1.19
N LYS A 100 -9.69 -8.20 0.99
CA LYS A 100 -8.80 -9.37 0.91
C LYS A 100 -8.76 -10.19 2.21
N ALA A 101 -8.97 -9.54 3.35
CA ALA A 101 -9.03 -10.14 4.68
C ALA A 101 -10.44 -10.59 5.09
N GLU A 102 -11.45 -10.43 4.21
CA GLU A 102 -12.86 -10.77 4.47
C GLU A 102 -13.45 -10.08 5.72
N LEU A 103 -13.01 -8.85 6.00
CA LEU A 103 -13.50 -8.04 7.11
C LEU A 103 -14.03 -6.68 6.63
N PRO A 104 -15.02 -6.10 7.32
CA PRO A 104 -15.56 -4.80 6.93
C PRO A 104 -14.55 -3.67 7.11
N ALA A 105 -14.58 -2.70 6.21
CA ALA A 105 -13.87 -1.42 6.32
C ALA A 105 -14.85 -0.26 6.43
N TYR A 106 -14.64 0.60 7.42
CA TYR A 106 -15.41 1.82 7.63
C TYR A 106 -14.52 3.02 7.31
N VAL A 107 -14.80 3.68 6.18
CA VAL A 107 -14.06 4.87 5.76
C VAL A 107 -14.87 6.11 6.10
N VAL A 108 -14.31 6.96 6.95
CA VAL A 108 -14.89 8.26 7.31
C VAL A 108 -14.25 9.34 6.47
N ILE A 109 -15.07 10.11 5.75
CA ILE A 109 -14.59 11.15 4.84
C ILE A 109 -15.35 12.46 5.09
N PRO A 110 -14.67 13.62 5.15
CA PRO A 110 -15.33 14.92 5.22
C PRO A 110 -16.18 15.15 3.96
N ALA A 111 -17.41 15.62 4.16
CA ALA A 111 -18.28 16.00 3.05
C ALA A 111 -17.60 17.03 2.14
N GLY A 112 -17.65 16.81 0.82
CA GLY A 112 -17.21 17.77 -0.21
C GLY A 112 -15.72 17.77 -0.59
N ASN A 113 -14.84 17.00 0.09
CA ASN A 113 -13.39 17.04 -0.15
C ASN A 113 -12.82 15.66 -0.58
N ILE A 114 -13.23 15.16 -1.76
CA ILE A 114 -12.78 13.84 -2.25
C ILE A 114 -12.49 13.86 -3.75
N ALA A 115 -11.34 13.32 -4.14
CA ALA A 115 -11.06 13.00 -5.54
C ALA A 115 -11.87 11.76 -5.97
N LEU A 116 -12.74 11.91 -6.99
CA LEU A 116 -13.69 10.89 -7.42
C LEU A 116 -13.07 9.50 -7.63
N GLY A 117 -11.92 9.42 -8.32
CA GLY A 117 -11.25 8.15 -8.59
C GLY A 117 -10.81 7.39 -7.33
N LYS A 118 -10.61 8.08 -6.20
CA LYS A 118 -10.25 7.45 -4.92
C LYS A 118 -11.48 7.02 -4.12
N LEU A 119 -12.60 7.71 -4.31
CA LEU A 119 -13.89 7.27 -3.76
C LEU A 119 -14.34 5.97 -4.42
N THR A 120 -14.22 5.86 -5.75
CA THR A 120 -14.61 4.64 -6.48
C THR A 120 -13.82 3.41 -6.05
N GLN A 121 -12.58 3.56 -5.59
CA GLN A 121 -11.78 2.43 -5.08
C GLN A 121 -12.18 1.98 -3.66
N ALA A 122 -12.93 2.81 -2.93
CA ALA A 122 -13.33 2.54 -1.55
C ALA A 122 -14.78 2.03 -1.43
N LEU A 123 -15.55 2.06 -2.53
CA LEU A 123 -16.90 1.51 -2.67
C LEU A 123 -16.81 0.07 -3.20
#